data_AF-A0A172Y093-F1
#
_entry.id   AF-A0A172Y093-F1
#
_cell.length_a   1.000
_cell.length_b   1.000
_cell.length_c   1.000
_cell.angle_alpha   90.00
_cell.angle_beta   90.00
_cell.angle_gamma   90.00
#
_symmetry.space_group_name_H-M   'P 1'
#
loop_
_entity.id
_entity.type
_entity.pdbx_description
1 polymer ?
#
loop_
_entity_poly.entity_id
_entity_poly.type
_entity_poly.pdbx_seq_one_letter_code
_entity_poly.pdbx_strand_id
1 'polypeptide(L)'
;MKKILFSSILSLSLLSCSENKPKQTEIVEKAAENTESSFPIKRLSNTQDILEGIYSEQIKNNKDLKELDEKVLSIQQDSREMQNIYKDIITNSEDYYNIAENRAKVIRDSALKKEILSLLQNSSEKFNLKKKKLEELTKQVNLNNYKISSFYNAFKIKKTLPEIEKYQNAHPLKTDSLNNFINKQNQLLNELKNLK
;
A
#
# COMPACT_ATOMS: atom_id res chain seq x y z
N MET A 1 -93.75 6.80 -19.06
CA MET A 1 -92.56 5.98 -19.39
C MET A 1 -91.49 6.22 -18.33
N LYS A 2 -90.84 5.12 -17.90
CA LYS A 2 -89.68 4.89 -16.99
C LYS A 2 -88.87 6.14 -16.55
N LYS A 3 -88.74 6.43 -15.24
CA LYS A 3 -87.71 5.96 -14.25
C LYS A 3 -86.25 6.15 -14.70
N ILE A 4 -85.44 6.88 -13.91
CA ILE A 4 -84.32 6.36 -13.05
C ILE A 4 -83.45 7.54 -12.55
N LEU A 5 -83.24 7.56 -11.23
CA LEU A 5 -82.19 8.28 -10.47
C LEU A 5 -80.86 7.51 -10.55
N PHE A 6 -79.71 8.18 -10.65
CA PHE A 6 -78.37 7.72 -10.17
C PHE A 6 -77.45 8.97 -10.15
N SER A 7 -77.02 9.54 -9.02
CA SER A 7 -76.09 9.06 -7.98
C SER A 7 -74.74 8.58 -8.51
N SER A 8 -73.70 9.41 -8.34
CA SER A 8 -72.35 9.05 -7.81
C SER A 8 -71.47 10.32 -7.87
N ILE A 9 -71.15 11.00 -6.76
CA ILE A 9 -70.08 10.68 -5.80
C ILE A 9 -68.84 10.12 -6.50
N LEU A 10 -67.88 10.99 -6.78
CA LEU A 10 -66.48 10.61 -6.91
C LEU A 10 -65.58 11.80 -6.49
N SER A 11 -65.72 12.18 -5.23
CA SER A 11 -64.87 13.17 -4.57
C SER A 11 -64.17 12.49 -3.39
N LEU A 12 -63.29 11.50 -3.62
CA LEU A 12 -62.40 10.93 -2.59
C LEU A 12 -61.32 10.06 -3.25
N SER A 13 -60.27 10.68 -3.81
CA SER A 13 -59.08 9.91 -4.23
C SER A 13 -57.75 10.66 -4.15
N LEU A 14 -57.66 11.83 -3.49
CA LEU A 14 -56.41 12.61 -3.41
C LEU A 14 -55.73 12.60 -2.03
N LEU A 15 -56.08 11.66 -1.12
CA LEU A 15 -55.47 11.57 0.21
C LEU A 15 -54.91 10.19 0.55
N SER A 16 -54.22 9.53 -0.38
CA SER A 16 -53.44 8.34 -0.02
C SER A 16 -52.13 8.24 -0.79
N CYS A 17 -51.27 9.23 -0.57
CA CYS A 17 -49.82 9.01 -0.56
C CYS A 17 -49.29 9.72 0.67
N SER A 18 -49.62 9.19 1.85
CA SER A 18 -48.70 9.31 2.98
C SER A 18 -47.51 8.46 2.60
N GLU A 19 -46.46 9.13 2.15
CA GLU A 19 -45.14 8.56 1.95
C GLU A 19 -44.64 8.09 3.32
N ASN A 20 -45.02 6.88 3.72
CA ASN A 20 -44.32 6.13 4.75
C ASN A 20 -42.94 5.83 4.17
N LYS A 21 -42.05 6.83 4.20
CA LYS A 21 -40.62 6.54 4.22
C LYS A 21 -40.47 5.49 5.32
N PRO A 22 -40.02 4.26 5.02
CA PRO A 22 -39.78 3.30 6.08
C PRO A 22 -38.88 4.05 7.05
N LYS A 23 -39.33 4.22 8.31
CA LYS A 23 -38.49 4.78 9.37
C LYS A 23 -37.19 4.04 9.23
N GLN A 24 -36.15 4.70 8.71
CA GLN A 24 -34.81 4.19 8.79
C GLN A 24 -34.64 3.94 10.27
N THR A 25 -34.67 2.66 10.65
CA THR A 25 -35.06 2.33 12.01
C THR A 25 -34.07 3.02 12.92
N GLU A 26 -34.55 3.74 13.94
CA GLU A 26 -33.76 4.50 14.93
C GLU A 26 -32.46 3.79 15.36
N ILE A 27 -32.44 2.45 15.32
CA ILE A 27 -31.28 1.59 15.55
C ILE A 27 -30.15 1.77 14.52
N VAL A 28 -30.47 1.83 13.22
CA VAL A 28 -29.51 2.07 12.13
C VAL A 28 -28.98 3.50 12.21
N GLU A 29 -29.84 4.45 12.56
CA GLU A 29 -29.49 5.86 12.73
C GLU A 29 -28.54 6.04 13.94
N LYS A 30 -28.87 5.46 15.10
CA LYS A 30 -28.00 5.41 16.29
C LYS A 30 -26.71 4.62 16.10
N ALA A 31 -26.67 3.65 15.19
CA ALA A 31 -25.44 2.95 14.82
C ALA A 31 -24.54 3.76 13.89
N ALA A 32 -25.11 4.71 13.14
CA ALA A 32 -24.39 5.59 12.22
C ALA A 32 -24.05 6.97 12.83
N GLU A 33 -24.64 7.34 13.97
CA GLU A 33 -24.27 8.51 14.75
C GLU A 33 -22.78 8.48 15.10
N ASN A 34 -22.07 9.57 14.81
CA ASN A 34 -20.60 9.75 14.97
C ASN A 34 -19.73 9.02 13.95
N THR A 35 -20.28 8.60 12.80
CA THR A 35 -19.47 8.04 11.69
C THR A 35 -18.79 9.09 10.79
N GLU A 36 -19.00 10.38 11.07
CA GLU A 36 -18.33 11.46 10.35
C GLU A 36 -16.94 11.72 10.97
N SER A 37 -15.92 11.09 10.40
CA SER A 37 -14.54 11.46 10.68
C SER A 37 -14.12 12.69 9.87
N SER A 38 -13.38 13.61 10.50
CA SER A 38 -12.64 14.66 9.78
C SER A 38 -11.56 14.10 8.85
N PHE A 39 -11.22 12.82 9.01
CA PHE A 39 -10.22 12.11 8.23
C PHE A 39 -10.88 11.01 7.37
N PRO A 40 -10.84 11.07 6.03
CA PRO A 40 -11.63 10.20 5.17
C PRO A 40 -11.02 8.80 5.01
N ILE A 41 -10.83 8.04 6.10
CA ILE A 41 -10.37 6.63 6.07
C ILE A 41 -11.25 5.77 5.15
N LYS A 42 -12.55 6.06 5.10
CA LYS A 42 -13.53 5.35 4.25
C LYS A 42 -13.23 5.48 2.74
N ARG A 43 -12.50 6.51 2.29
CA ARG A 43 -12.04 6.65 0.89
C ARG A 43 -10.71 5.93 0.63
N LEU A 44 -9.87 5.77 1.66
CA LEU A 44 -8.53 5.20 1.51
C LEU A 44 -8.56 3.69 1.22
N SER A 45 -9.49 2.93 1.81
CA SER A 45 -9.54 1.46 1.69
C SER A 45 -9.68 0.91 0.27
N ASN A 46 -10.15 1.72 -0.69
CA ASN A 46 -10.43 1.27 -2.05
C ASN A 46 -9.29 1.57 -3.04
N THR A 47 -8.24 2.29 -2.64
CA THR A 47 -7.19 2.77 -3.58
C THR A 47 -5.76 2.68 -3.06
N GLN A 48 -5.53 2.64 -1.74
CA GLN A 48 -4.18 2.63 -1.16
C GLN A 48 -4.15 1.90 0.18
N ASP A 49 -2.98 1.39 0.56
CA ASP A 49 -2.73 0.93 1.94
C ASP A 49 -3.11 2.03 2.94
N ILE A 50 -3.93 1.71 3.95
CA ILE A 50 -4.47 2.71 4.91
C ILE A 50 -3.35 3.41 5.67
N LEU A 51 -2.26 2.71 6.02
CA LEU A 51 -1.11 3.32 6.69
C LEU A 51 -0.46 4.36 5.79
N GLU A 52 -0.22 4.02 4.53
CA GLU A 52 0.35 4.95 3.55
C GLU A 52 -0.59 6.12 3.26
N GLY A 53 -1.91 5.87 3.24
CA GLY A 53 -2.92 6.91 3.12
C GLY A 53 -2.89 7.91 4.28
N ILE A 54 -2.89 7.42 5.53
CA ILE A 54 -2.77 8.27 6.73
C ILE A 54 -1.47 9.05 6.70
N TYR A 55 -0.35 8.39 6.41
CA TYR A 55 0.96 9.03 6.36
C TYR A 55 1.01 10.11 5.27
N SER A 56 0.50 9.82 4.07
CA SER A 56 0.46 10.76 2.95
C SER A 56 -0.32 12.04 3.31
N GLU A 57 -1.42 11.93 4.04
CA GLU A 57 -2.15 13.11 4.51
C GLU A 57 -1.36 13.89 5.58
N GLN A 58 -0.64 13.20 6.47
CA GLN A 58 0.20 13.86 7.48
C GLN A 58 1.36 14.65 6.87
N ILE A 59 1.96 14.17 5.77
CA ILE A 59 3.09 14.86 5.15
C ILE A 59 2.68 16.06 4.29
N LYS A 60 1.44 16.12 3.77
CA LYS A 60 0.97 17.20 2.86
C LYS A 60 1.22 18.60 3.42
N ASN A 61 1.00 18.78 4.71
CA ASN A 61 1.12 20.07 5.39
C ASN A 61 2.31 20.14 6.35
N ASN A 62 3.20 19.15 6.34
CA ASN A 62 4.36 19.11 7.22
C ASN A 62 5.66 19.07 6.41
N LYS A 63 6.32 20.23 6.31
CA LYS A 63 7.54 20.41 5.51
C LYS A 63 8.65 19.46 5.94
N ASP A 64 8.87 19.30 7.24
CA ASP A 64 9.95 18.48 7.78
C ASP A 64 9.73 16.99 7.46
N LEU A 65 8.48 16.52 7.57
CA LEU A 65 8.13 15.14 7.20
C LEU A 65 8.26 14.91 5.70
N LYS A 66 7.87 15.88 4.88
CA LYS A 66 8.02 15.81 3.44
C LYS A 66 9.48 15.73 3.02
N GLU A 67 10.33 16.57 3.59
CA GLU A 67 11.77 16.56 3.31
C GLU A 67 12.43 15.23 3.74
N LEU A 68 11.99 14.65 4.88
CA LEU A 68 12.45 13.34 5.30
C LEU A 68 12.03 12.24 4.33
N ASP A 69 10.77 12.25 3.87
CA ASP A 69 10.25 11.28 2.89
C ASP A 69 11.03 11.35 1.57
N GLU A 70 11.23 12.56 1.05
CA GLU A 70 12.01 12.81 -0.16
C GLU A 70 13.47 12.32 -0.02
N LYS A 71 14.11 12.55 1.14
CA LYS A 71 15.47 12.04 1.42
C LYS A 71 15.54 10.52 1.41
N VAL A 72 14.56 9.84 2.01
CA VAL A 72 14.52 8.38 2.03
C VAL A 72 14.32 7.82 0.62
N LEU A 73 13.41 8.40 -0.16
CA LEU A 73 13.19 8.00 -1.56
C LEU A 73 14.42 8.24 -2.44
N SER A 74 15.07 9.40 -2.28
CA SER A 74 16.30 9.74 -3.02
C SER A 74 17.41 8.73 -2.74
N ILE A 75 17.70 8.43 -1.46
CA ILE A 75 18.76 7.47 -1.10
C ILE A 75 18.45 6.07 -1.68
N GLN A 76 17.20 5.65 -1.69
CA GLN A 76 16.80 4.37 -2.28
C GLN A 76 16.98 4.35 -3.80
N GLN A 77 16.68 5.45 -4.49
CA GLN A 77 16.93 5.59 -5.92
C GLN A 77 18.42 5.59 -6.22
N ASP A 78 19.19 6.47 -5.57
CA ASP A 78 20.64 6.59 -5.73
C ASP A 78 21.33 5.26 -5.50
N SER A 79 20.86 4.48 -4.50
CA SER A 79 21.42 3.16 -4.25
C SER A 79 21.22 2.19 -5.43
N ARG A 80 20.06 2.21 -6.09
CA ARG A 80 19.82 1.37 -7.29
C ARG A 80 20.72 1.81 -8.45
N GLU A 81 20.85 3.10 -8.67
CA GLU A 81 21.70 3.66 -9.73
C GLU A 81 23.17 3.28 -9.50
N MET A 82 23.68 3.47 -8.29
CA MET A 82 25.05 3.09 -7.93
C MET A 82 25.31 1.59 -8.11
N GLN A 83 24.36 0.72 -7.74
CA GLN A 83 24.48 -0.72 -7.95
C GLN A 83 24.58 -1.09 -9.43
N ASN A 84 23.77 -0.44 -10.28
CA ASN A 84 23.81 -0.67 -11.73
C ASN A 84 25.15 -0.24 -12.33
N ILE A 85 25.64 0.96 -11.99
CA ILE A 85 26.94 1.46 -12.46
C ILE A 85 28.06 0.46 -12.13
N TYR A 86 28.11 -0.01 -10.89
CA TYR A 86 29.15 -0.93 -10.46
C TYR A 86 29.01 -2.33 -11.06
N LYS A 87 27.78 -2.81 -11.24
CA LYS A 87 27.51 -4.05 -11.96
C LYS A 87 28.05 -3.98 -13.39
N ASP A 88 27.78 -2.89 -14.10
CA ASP A 88 28.23 -2.70 -15.47
C ASP A 88 29.77 -2.66 -15.56
N ILE A 89 30.43 -1.96 -14.63
CA ILE A 89 31.90 -1.94 -14.56
C ILE A 89 32.47 -3.35 -14.35
N ILE A 90 31.87 -4.15 -13.46
CA ILE A 90 32.30 -5.52 -13.20
C ILE A 90 32.12 -6.37 -14.44
N THR A 91 30.93 -6.41 -15.02
CA THR A 91 30.60 -7.22 -16.19
C THR A 91 31.48 -6.86 -17.37
N ASN A 92 31.63 -5.57 -17.71
CA ASN A 92 32.48 -5.14 -18.82
C ASN A 92 33.96 -5.51 -18.62
N SER A 93 34.45 -5.44 -17.38
CA SER A 93 35.83 -5.82 -17.07
C SER A 93 36.05 -7.33 -17.20
N GLU A 94 35.11 -8.14 -16.72
CA GLU A 94 35.15 -9.60 -16.85
C GLU A 94 35.05 -10.04 -18.31
N ASP A 95 34.14 -9.44 -19.07
CA ASP A 95 33.98 -9.68 -20.50
C ASP A 95 35.26 -9.36 -21.27
N TYR A 96 35.93 -8.23 -20.95
CA TYR A 96 37.22 -7.90 -21.54
C TYR A 96 38.25 -9.02 -21.31
N TYR A 97 38.42 -9.47 -20.07
CA TYR A 97 39.40 -10.53 -19.76
C TYR A 97 39.06 -11.85 -20.46
N ASN A 98 37.80 -12.24 -20.46
CA ASN A 98 37.32 -13.44 -21.16
C ASN A 98 37.62 -13.37 -22.66
N ILE A 99 37.29 -12.24 -23.30
CA ILE A 99 37.54 -12.02 -24.73
C ILE A 99 39.05 -12.01 -25.02
N ALA A 100 39.83 -11.28 -24.22
CA ALA A 100 41.26 -11.15 -24.41
C ALA A 100 41.99 -12.49 -24.23
N GLU A 101 41.59 -13.29 -23.23
CA GLU A 101 42.16 -14.62 -22.99
C GLU A 101 41.87 -15.56 -24.16
N ASN A 102 40.64 -15.55 -24.68
CA ASN A 102 40.27 -16.34 -25.85
C ASN A 102 41.07 -15.94 -27.10
N ARG A 103 41.32 -14.65 -27.31
CA ARG A 103 42.18 -14.16 -28.38
C ARG A 103 43.65 -14.54 -28.17
N ALA A 104 44.15 -14.50 -26.93
CA ALA A 104 45.51 -14.92 -26.62
C ALA A 104 45.72 -16.42 -26.87
N LYS A 105 44.70 -17.25 -26.62
CA LYS A 105 44.77 -18.72 -26.83
C LYS A 105 45.01 -19.12 -28.28
N VAL A 106 44.60 -18.32 -29.26
CA VAL A 106 44.78 -18.62 -30.70
C VAL A 106 46.13 -18.12 -31.27
N ILE A 107 46.95 -17.42 -30.48
CA ILE A 107 48.30 -17.00 -30.88
C ILE A 107 49.15 -18.26 -31.13
N ARG A 108 49.78 -18.34 -32.31
CA ARG A 108 50.57 -19.50 -32.76
C ARG A 108 51.98 -19.50 -32.16
N ASP A 109 52.57 -18.32 -31.99
CA ASP A 109 53.85 -18.18 -31.29
C ASP A 109 53.67 -18.53 -29.81
N SER A 110 54.33 -19.60 -29.37
CA SER A 110 54.15 -20.15 -28.03
C SER A 110 54.74 -19.25 -26.94
N ALA A 111 55.83 -18.53 -27.22
CA ALA A 111 56.46 -17.61 -26.28
C ALA A 111 55.56 -16.39 -26.08
N LEU A 112 55.12 -15.78 -27.18
CA LEU A 112 54.21 -14.63 -27.17
C LEU A 112 52.86 -15.00 -26.53
N LYS A 113 52.29 -16.17 -26.86
CA LYS A 113 51.05 -16.66 -26.23
C LYS A 113 51.19 -16.74 -24.71
N LYS A 114 52.30 -17.33 -24.22
CA LYS A 114 52.55 -17.47 -22.78
C LYS A 114 52.72 -16.11 -22.10
N GLU A 115 53.43 -15.20 -22.74
CA GLU A 115 53.63 -13.83 -22.25
C GLU A 115 52.30 -13.09 -22.10
N ILE A 116 51.48 -13.06 -23.15
CA ILE A 116 50.18 -12.36 -23.12
C ILE A 116 49.23 -12.99 -22.11
N LEU A 117 49.16 -14.32 -22.02
CA LEU A 117 48.31 -14.99 -21.03
C LEU A 117 48.75 -14.64 -19.59
N SER A 118 50.05 -14.59 -19.32
CA SER A 118 50.57 -14.20 -18.01
C SER A 118 50.25 -12.73 -17.69
N LEU A 119 50.36 -11.83 -18.67
CA LEU A 119 49.99 -10.42 -18.52
C LEU A 119 48.50 -10.26 -18.19
N LEU A 120 47.62 -10.97 -18.91
CA LEU A 120 46.18 -10.95 -18.68
C LEU A 120 45.82 -11.50 -17.28
N GLN A 121 46.43 -12.62 -16.89
CA GLN A 121 46.23 -13.20 -15.56
C GLN A 121 46.61 -12.22 -14.45
N ASN A 122 47.81 -11.63 -14.51
CA ASN A 122 48.28 -10.66 -13.52
C ASN A 122 47.38 -9.42 -13.43
N SER A 123 46.85 -8.95 -14.57
CA SER A 123 45.91 -7.83 -14.60
C SER A 123 44.55 -8.21 -13.99
N SER A 124 44.02 -9.39 -14.34
CA SER A 124 42.74 -9.90 -13.84
C SER A 124 42.78 -10.15 -12.33
N GLU A 125 43.87 -10.69 -11.80
CA GLU A 125 44.06 -10.88 -10.36
C GLU A 125 44.03 -9.55 -9.58
N LYS A 126 44.67 -8.50 -10.11
CA LYS A 126 44.59 -7.15 -9.52
C LYS A 126 43.17 -6.59 -9.57
N PHE A 127 42.43 -6.84 -10.65
CA PHE A 127 41.03 -6.45 -10.75
C PHE A 127 40.15 -7.20 -9.74
N ASN A 128 40.36 -8.50 -9.56
CA ASN A 128 39.62 -9.32 -8.60
C ASN A 128 39.73 -8.81 -7.16
N LEU A 129 40.88 -8.26 -6.76
CA LEU A 129 41.04 -7.61 -5.45
C LEU A 129 40.14 -6.36 -5.32
N LYS A 130 40.05 -5.54 -6.37
CA LYS A 130 39.16 -4.37 -6.41
C LYS A 130 37.69 -4.79 -6.40
N LYS A 131 37.34 -5.82 -7.16
CA LYS A 131 35.99 -6.41 -7.21
C LYS A 131 35.53 -6.86 -5.82
N LYS A 132 36.36 -7.62 -5.08
CA LYS A 132 36.03 -8.06 -3.71
C LYS A 132 35.70 -6.90 -2.77
N LYS A 133 36.53 -5.84 -2.78
CA LYS A 133 36.28 -4.64 -1.98
C LYS A 133 34.94 -3.97 -2.35
N LEU A 134 34.63 -3.93 -3.64
CA LEU A 134 33.37 -3.37 -4.14
C LEU A 134 32.15 -4.20 -3.71
N GLU A 135 32.26 -5.54 -3.73
CA GLU A 135 31.22 -6.44 -3.26
C GLU A 135 30.96 -6.28 -1.76
N GLU A 136 32.01 -6.11 -0.95
CA GLU A 136 31.88 -5.83 0.50
C GLU A 136 31.14 -4.52 0.76
N LEU A 137 31.50 -3.44 0.05
CA LEU A 137 30.81 -2.16 0.14
C LEU A 137 29.36 -2.26 -0.32
N THR A 138 29.08 -3.01 -1.38
CA THR A 138 27.73 -3.24 -1.88
C THR A 138 26.87 -3.98 -0.86
N LYS A 139 27.43 -4.99 -0.18
CA LYS A 139 26.75 -5.66 0.95
C LYS A 139 26.42 -4.67 2.07
N GLN A 140 27.36 -3.78 2.42
CA GLN A 140 27.12 -2.77 3.44
C GLN A 140 26.02 -1.77 3.03
N VAL A 141 26.00 -1.33 1.78
CA VAL A 141 24.94 -0.47 1.23
C VAL A 141 23.58 -1.15 1.34
N ASN A 142 23.49 -2.42 0.95
CA ASN A 142 22.25 -3.20 1.07
C ASN A 142 21.78 -3.30 2.52
N LEU A 143 22.69 -3.62 3.46
CA LEU A 143 22.36 -3.65 4.89
C LEU A 143 21.86 -2.30 5.40
N ASN A 144 22.46 -1.19 4.95
CA ASN A 144 22.02 0.14 5.32
C ASN A 144 20.62 0.45 4.75
N ASN A 145 20.34 0.10 3.50
CA ASN A 145 19.03 0.27 2.89
C ASN A 145 17.94 -0.51 3.65
N TYR A 146 18.24 -1.76 4.05
CA TYR A 146 17.33 -2.55 4.88
C TYR A 146 17.05 -1.86 6.21
N LYS A 147 18.08 -1.34 6.89
CA LYS A 147 17.91 -0.61 8.15
C LYS A 147 17.08 0.67 7.96
N ILE A 148 17.37 1.45 6.92
CA ILE A 148 16.62 2.67 6.59
C ILE A 148 15.15 2.34 6.36
N SER A 149 14.85 1.35 5.52
CA SER A 149 13.49 0.92 5.24
C SER A 149 12.76 0.46 6.52
N SER A 150 13.40 -0.36 7.34
CA SER A 150 12.83 -0.84 8.61
C SER A 150 12.54 0.30 9.58
N PHE A 151 13.50 1.21 9.80
CA PHE A 151 13.30 2.36 10.68
C PHE A 151 12.27 3.33 10.13
N TYR A 152 12.22 3.52 8.82
CA TYR A 152 11.26 4.41 8.19
C TYR A 152 9.84 3.86 8.30
N ASN A 153 9.65 2.55 8.07
CA ASN A 153 8.36 1.89 8.31
C ASN A 153 7.93 1.99 9.78
N ALA A 154 8.84 1.74 10.73
CA ALA A 154 8.55 1.90 12.15
C ALA A 154 8.18 3.36 12.50
N PHE A 155 8.84 4.33 11.87
CA PHE A 155 8.52 5.74 12.00
C PHE A 155 7.13 6.07 11.46
N LYS A 156 6.77 5.60 10.26
CA LYS A 156 5.43 5.78 9.68
C LYS A 156 4.37 5.21 10.61
N ILE A 157 4.54 3.97 11.11
CA ILE A 157 3.62 3.34 12.07
C ILE A 157 3.42 4.23 13.29
N LYS A 158 4.51 4.69 13.93
CA LYS A 158 4.44 5.56 15.12
C LYS A 158 3.72 6.88 14.83
N LYS A 159 3.87 7.41 13.61
CA LYS A 159 3.24 8.67 13.20
C LYS A 159 1.76 8.50 12.90
N THR A 160 1.35 7.39 12.30
CA THR A 160 -0.05 7.15 11.91
C THR A 160 -0.90 6.54 13.02
N LEU A 161 -0.29 5.88 14.01
CA LEU A 161 -0.99 5.23 15.12
C LEU A 161 -1.98 6.16 15.86
N PRO A 162 -1.60 7.40 16.25
CA PRO A 162 -2.54 8.29 16.93
C PRO A 162 -3.77 8.66 16.09
N GLU A 163 -3.63 8.71 14.76
CA GLU A 163 -4.75 9.08 13.88
C GLU A 163 -5.76 7.93 13.75
N ILE A 164 -5.29 6.68 13.66
CA ILE A 164 -6.21 5.54 13.67
C ILE A 164 -6.87 5.36 15.05
N GLU A 165 -6.17 5.67 16.15
CA GLU A 165 -6.75 5.69 17.50
C GLU A 165 -7.82 6.79 17.64
N LYS A 166 -7.58 8.01 17.11
CA LYS A 166 -8.60 9.07 17.05
C LYS A 166 -9.82 8.62 16.27
N TYR A 167 -9.62 7.96 15.13
CA TYR A 167 -10.72 7.40 14.36
C TYR A 167 -11.52 6.37 15.19
N GLN A 168 -10.86 5.42 15.84
CA GLN A 168 -11.50 4.43 16.69
C GLN A 168 -12.27 5.06 17.86
N ASN A 169 -11.70 6.07 18.51
CA ASN A 169 -12.33 6.78 19.62
C ASN A 169 -13.54 7.61 19.18
N ALA A 170 -13.50 8.20 17.98
CA ALA A 170 -14.63 8.89 17.38
C ALA A 170 -15.76 7.92 16.94
N HIS A 171 -15.41 6.66 16.68
CA HIS A 171 -16.33 5.60 16.24
C HIS A 171 -16.38 4.47 17.28
N PRO A 172 -16.84 4.76 18.51
CA PRO A 172 -16.81 3.78 19.58
C PRO A 172 -17.58 2.52 19.19
N LEU A 173 -16.99 1.36 19.44
CA LEU A 173 -17.56 0.05 19.12
C LEU A 173 -18.70 -0.32 20.10
N LYS A 174 -19.73 0.52 20.16
CA LYS A 174 -20.91 0.30 20.99
C LYS A 174 -21.65 -0.94 20.50
N THR A 175 -21.81 -1.92 21.38
CA THR A 175 -22.49 -3.18 21.05
C THR A 175 -24.00 -3.11 21.22
N ASP A 176 -24.52 -2.10 21.92
CA ASP A 176 -25.95 -1.96 22.20
C ASP A 176 -26.80 -1.95 20.92
N SER A 177 -26.37 -1.24 19.89
CA SER A 177 -27.07 -1.20 18.60
C SER A 177 -27.08 -2.57 17.92
N LEU A 178 -25.99 -3.34 18.01
CA LEU A 178 -25.92 -4.72 17.50
C LEU A 178 -26.80 -5.67 18.32
N ASN A 179 -26.75 -5.59 19.66
CA ASN A 179 -27.57 -6.41 20.54
C ASN A 179 -29.07 -6.17 20.30
N ASN A 180 -29.46 -4.90 20.16
CA ASN A 180 -30.83 -4.53 19.83
C ASN A 180 -31.25 -5.04 18.44
N PHE A 181 -30.33 -5.02 17.46
CA PHE A 181 -30.59 -5.58 16.14
C PHE A 181 -30.74 -7.11 16.17
N ILE A 182 -29.89 -7.82 16.91
CA ILE A 182 -30.00 -9.27 17.13
C ILE A 182 -31.33 -9.62 17.80
N ASN A 183 -31.75 -8.84 18.80
CA ASN A 183 -33.04 -9.06 19.47
C ASN A 183 -34.22 -8.93 18.50
N LYS A 184 -34.20 -7.93 17.60
CA LYS A 184 -35.20 -7.81 16.53
C LYS A 184 -35.20 -9.02 15.59
N GLN A 185 -34.01 -9.51 15.21
CA GLN A 185 -33.90 -10.71 14.38
C GLN A 185 -34.48 -11.94 15.10
N ASN A 186 -34.19 -12.12 16.39
CA ASN A 186 -34.71 -13.23 17.19
C ASN A 186 -36.24 -13.18 17.34
N GLN A 187 -36.82 -11.99 17.50
CA GLN A 187 -38.27 -11.81 17.52
C GLN A 187 -38.90 -12.26 16.20
N LEU A 188 -38.38 -11.78 15.07
CA LEU A 188 -38.86 -12.18 13.75
C LEU A 188 -38.72 -13.70 13.52
N LEU A 189 -37.59 -14.30 13.90
CA LEU A 189 -37.39 -15.74 13.79
C LEU A 189 -38.43 -16.52 14.60
N ASN A 190 -38.79 -16.05 15.79
CA ASN A 190 -39.83 -16.68 16.61
C ASN A 190 -41.22 -16.53 15.98
N GLU A 191 -41.55 -15.36 15.43
CA GLU A 191 -42.80 -15.16 14.68
C GLU A 191 -42.90 -16.14 13.50
N LEU A 192 -41.84 -16.24 12.70
CA LEU A 192 -41.78 -17.13 11.54
C LEU A 192 -41.90 -18.62 11.92
N LYS A 193 -41.30 -19.04 13.05
CA LYS A 193 -41.45 -20.41 13.57
C LYS A 193 -42.87 -20.73 14.03
N ASN A 194 -43.62 -19.71 14.44
CA ASN A 194 -44.98 -19.85 14.97
C ASN A 194 -46.07 -19.66 13.90
N LEU A 195 -45.70 -19.31 12.66
CA LEU A 195 -46.60 -19.36 11.52
C LEU A 195 -46.89 -20.82 11.16
N LYS A 196 -48.01 -21.32 11.66
CA LYS A 196 -48.65 -22.56 11.18
C LYS A 196 -49.41 -22.31 9.88
#